data_AF-A0A6L8QA21-F1
#
_entry.id   AF-A0A6L8QA21-F1
#
_cell.length_a   1.000
_cell.length_b   1.000
_cell.length_c   1.000
_cell.angle_alpha   90.00
_cell.angle_beta   90.00
_cell.angle_gamma   90.00
#
_symmetry.space_group_name_H-M   'P 1'
#
loop_
_entity.id
_entity.type
_entity.pdbx_description
1 polymer ?
#
loop_
_entity_poly.entity_id
_entity_poly.type
_entity_poly.pdbx_seq_one_letter_code
_entity_poly.pdbx_strand_id
1 'polypeptide(L)'
;MRSPSLTRKTKHKNGRLVSTYEWSGRQVGVFDSARNGILVIELFQDEELRPDEKARLLIRMLFPDPAEAIAMAGDRLGELLIHIVWEAFGLDISEDRRHASEHEAAVFDFEQDAARIRASLLQCFGIDWDEASRALSYADMCSLLGMLLEADTETPFQQAIYYRTAKPPKRTKHNADLCDAFEARRKHFSLEKAEDAAQAANDTAAGMFAAMKRAAQKGA
;
A
#
# COMPACT_ATOMS: atom_id res chain seq x y z
N MET A 1 0.46 0.46 10.68
CA MET A 1 1.52 -0.16 9.84
C MET A 1 2.78 -0.38 10.66
N ARG A 2 3.41 -1.55 10.52
CA ARG A 2 4.62 -1.95 11.26
C ARG A 2 5.75 -0.93 11.15
N SER A 3 6.46 -0.69 12.25
CA SER A 3 7.71 0.08 12.23
C SER A 3 8.89 -0.72 11.64
N PRO A 4 9.82 -0.06 10.94
CA PRO A 4 11.08 -0.68 10.50
C PRO A 4 11.92 -1.20 11.67
N SER A 5 12.68 -2.28 11.44
CA SER A 5 13.58 -2.85 12.44
C SER A 5 14.76 -3.55 11.78
N LEU A 6 15.99 -3.14 12.13
CA LEU A 6 17.23 -3.69 11.56
C LEU A 6 17.61 -5.08 12.10
N THR A 7 17.03 -5.48 13.24
CA THR A 7 17.32 -6.78 13.88
C THR A 7 16.27 -7.84 13.55
N ARG A 8 15.20 -7.45 12.86
CA ARG A 8 14.14 -8.37 12.47
C ARG A 8 14.65 -9.30 11.36
N LYS A 9 14.55 -10.61 11.61
CA LYS A 9 14.96 -11.60 10.63
C LYS A 9 13.94 -11.70 9.50
N THR A 10 14.42 -11.46 8.28
CA THR A 10 13.72 -11.78 7.03
C THR A 10 13.59 -13.30 6.89
N LYS A 11 12.37 -13.80 6.71
CA LYS A 11 12.11 -15.22 6.43
C LYS A 11 11.50 -15.37 5.04
N HIS A 12 11.65 -16.56 4.45
CA HIS A 12 10.99 -16.90 3.20
C HIS A 12 10.23 -18.21 3.36
N LYS A 13 9.03 -18.29 2.78
CA LYS A 13 8.26 -19.54 2.65
C LYS A 13 7.73 -19.59 1.21
N ASN A 14 7.93 -20.72 0.53
CA ASN A 14 7.53 -20.89 -0.87
C ASN A 14 8.07 -19.80 -1.81
N GLY A 15 9.32 -19.34 -1.59
CA GLY A 15 9.97 -18.30 -2.39
C GLY A 15 9.44 -16.87 -2.19
N ARG A 16 8.54 -16.65 -1.21
CA ARG A 16 7.97 -15.33 -0.89
C ARG A 16 8.47 -14.87 0.48
N LEU A 17 8.74 -13.57 0.61
CA LEU A 17 9.06 -12.93 1.88
C LEU A 17 7.93 -13.16 2.88
N VAL A 18 8.28 -13.58 4.09
CA VAL A 18 7.36 -13.74 5.21
C VAL A 18 7.86 -12.93 6.40
N SER A 19 6.98 -12.08 6.91
CA SER A 19 7.17 -11.41 8.19
C SER A 19 6.19 -11.95 9.22
N THR A 20 6.57 -11.84 10.49
CA THR A 20 5.73 -12.29 11.61
C THR A 20 5.07 -11.10 12.29
N TYR A 21 3.76 -11.20 12.48
CA TYR A 21 2.91 -10.21 13.14
C TYR A 21 2.30 -10.84 14.40
N GLU A 22 2.07 -10.02 15.43
CA GLU A 22 1.43 -10.48 16.67
C GLU A 22 -0.06 -10.15 16.64
N TRP A 23 -0.92 -11.15 16.82
CA TRP A 23 -2.36 -10.96 16.91
C TRP A 23 -2.93 -11.80 18.05
N SER A 24 -3.57 -11.15 19.03
CA SER A 24 -4.15 -11.79 20.21
C SER A 24 -3.16 -12.75 20.93
N GLY A 25 -1.90 -12.32 21.09
CA GLY A 25 -0.84 -13.14 21.70
C GLY A 25 -0.33 -14.30 20.85
N ARG A 26 -0.78 -14.43 19.58
CA ARG A 26 -0.33 -15.43 18.62
C ARG A 26 0.55 -14.80 17.55
N GLN A 27 1.47 -15.59 17.01
CA GLN A 27 2.35 -15.16 15.93
C GLN A 27 1.77 -15.61 14.59
N VAL A 28 1.59 -14.68 13.66
CA VAL A 28 0.99 -14.91 12.35
C VAL A 28 2.03 -14.63 11.28
N GLY A 29 2.31 -15.61 10.42
CA GLY A 29 3.16 -15.43 9.26
C GLY A 29 2.37 -14.77 8.12
N VAL A 30 2.91 -13.70 7.55
CA VAL A 30 2.26 -12.93 6.48
C VAL A 30 3.23 -12.72 5.34
N PHE A 31 2.76 -12.96 4.12
CA PHE A 31 3.43 -12.53 2.90
C PHE A 31 3.25 -11.02 2.73
N ASP A 32 4.21 -10.24 3.20
CA ASP A 32 4.09 -8.79 3.27
C ASP A 32 5.08 -8.07 2.35
N SER A 33 5.61 -8.74 1.32
CA SER A 33 6.51 -8.07 0.36
C SER A 33 5.83 -6.87 -0.29
N ALA A 34 6.61 -5.87 -0.69
CA ALA A 34 6.05 -4.69 -1.34
C ALA A 34 5.27 -5.05 -2.62
N ARG A 35 5.76 -6.02 -3.39
CA ARG A 35 5.03 -6.59 -4.53
C ARG A 35 3.68 -7.16 -4.12
N ASN A 36 3.60 -7.86 -2.98
CA ASN A 36 2.34 -8.40 -2.50
C ASN A 36 1.38 -7.30 -2.03
N GLY A 37 1.89 -6.24 -1.39
CA GLY A 37 1.08 -5.09 -0.99
C GLY A 37 0.41 -4.40 -2.18
N ILE A 38 1.15 -4.21 -3.29
CA ILE A 38 0.59 -3.65 -4.52
C ILE A 38 -0.49 -4.58 -5.10
N LEU A 39 -0.23 -5.90 -5.17
CA LEU A 39 -1.24 -6.85 -5.62
C LEU A 39 -2.50 -6.84 -4.73
N VAL A 40 -2.35 -6.62 -3.41
CA VAL A 40 -3.50 -6.49 -2.50
C VAL A 40 -4.30 -5.23 -2.82
N ILE A 41 -3.65 -4.11 -3.14
CA ILE A 41 -4.32 -2.87 -3.58
C ILE A 41 -5.05 -3.12 -4.90
N GLU A 42 -4.39 -3.73 -5.89
CA GLU A 42 -4.98 -4.09 -7.19
C GLU A 42 -6.20 -5.02 -7.01
N LEU A 43 -6.11 -6.02 -6.12
CA LEU A 43 -7.24 -6.90 -5.81
C LEU A 43 -8.47 -6.09 -5.34
N PHE A 44 -8.27 -5.06 -4.53
CA PHE A 44 -9.36 -4.21 -4.09
C PHE A 44 -9.90 -3.32 -5.21
N GLN A 45 -9.08 -2.89 -6.16
CA GLN A 45 -9.49 -2.06 -7.29
C GLN A 45 -10.14 -2.86 -8.45
N ASP A 46 -9.96 -4.18 -8.49
CA ASP A 46 -10.48 -5.03 -9.58
C ASP A 46 -12.02 -5.04 -9.66
N GLU A 47 -12.62 -4.52 -10.72
CA GLU A 47 -14.09 -4.46 -10.85
C GLU A 47 -14.73 -5.74 -11.39
N GLU A 48 -13.92 -6.69 -11.90
CA GLU A 48 -14.41 -7.94 -12.51
C GLU A 48 -14.69 -9.03 -11.47
N LEU A 49 -13.93 -9.04 -10.37
CA LEU A 49 -14.05 -10.03 -9.30
C LEU A 49 -15.14 -9.68 -8.29
N ARG A 50 -15.97 -10.67 -7.95
CA ARG A 50 -16.99 -10.49 -6.90
C ARG A 50 -16.32 -10.43 -5.52
N PRO A 51 -16.97 -9.76 -4.53
CA PRO A 51 -16.44 -9.67 -3.17
C PRO A 51 -16.03 -11.02 -2.53
N ASP A 52 -16.80 -12.10 -2.75
CA ASP A 52 -16.47 -13.43 -2.23
C ASP A 52 -15.23 -14.07 -2.91
N GLU A 53 -14.96 -13.72 -4.17
CA GLU A 53 -13.78 -14.16 -4.90
C GLU A 53 -12.55 -13.44 -4.40
N LYS A 54 -12.64 -12.11 -4.26
CA LYS A 54 -11.59 -11.28 -3.67
C LYS A 54 -11.26 -11.74 -2.25
N ALA A 55 -12.28 -12.02 -1.42
CA ALA A 55 -12.09 -12.51 -0.05
C ALA A 55 -11.22 -13.78 0.00
N ARG A 56 -11.52 -14.75 -0.87
CA ARG A 56 -10.75 -16.01 -0.95
C ARG A 56 -9.34 -15.81 -1.49
N LEU A 57 -9.15 -14.90 -2.43
CA LEU A 57 -7.84 -14.54 -2.95
C LEU A 57 -7.00 -13.84 -1.89
N LEU A 58 -7.57 -12.88 -1.15
CA LEU A 58 -6.87 -12.15 -0.11
C LEU A 58 -6.25 -13.10 0.92
N ILE A 59 -7.00 -14.07 1.44
CA ILE A 59 -6.47 -15.04 2.42
C ILE A 59 -5.24 -15.79 1.85
N ARG A 60 -5.29 -16.20 0.58
CA ARG A 60 -4.18 -16.90 -0.09
C ARG A 60 -3.00 -15.99 -0.41
N MET A 61 -3.27 -14.71 -0.63
CA MET A 61 -2.24 -13.70 -0.85
C MET A 61 -1.52 -13.36 0.44
N LEU A 62 -2.23 -13.31 1.57
CA LEU A 62 -1.69 -12.93 2.88
C LEU A 62 -0.96 -14.06 3.60
N PHE A 63 -1.54 -15.26 3.62
CA PHE A 63 -1.06 -16.30 4.55
C PHE A 63 -0.29 -17.42 3.84
N PRO A 64 0.89 -17.81 4.35
CA PRO A 64 1.62 -18.98 3.85
C PRO A 64 0.88 -20.30 4.00
N ASP A 65 0.00 -20.39 5.00
CA ASP A 65 -0.94 -21.49 5.19
C ASP A 65 -2.34 -20.91 5.48
N PRO A 66 -3.18 -20.76 4.44
CA PRO A 66 -4.54 -20.25 4.59
C PRO A 66 -5.42 -21.07 5.54
N ALA A 67 -5.26 -22.39 5.54
CA ALA A 67 -6.09 -23.28 6.37
C ALA A 67 -5.72 -23.12 7.84
N GLU A 68 -4.42 -23.04 8.15
CA GLU A 68 -3.93 -22.76 9.50
C GLU A 68 -4.41 -21.37 9.98
N ALA A 69 -4.35 -20.34 9.14
CA ALA A 69 -4.82 -19.00 9.51
C ALA A 69 -6.33 -18.97 9.82
N ILE A 70 -7.14 -19.66 9.00
CA ILE A 70 -8.58 -19.79 9.23
C ILE A 70 -8.87 -20.55 10.53
N ALA A 71 -8.22 -21.70 10.75
CA ALA A 71 -8.40 -22.50 11.96
C ALA A 71 -7.93 -21.75 13.22
N MET A 72 -6.84 -20.99 13.12
CA MET A 72 -6.31 -20.18 14.20
C MET A 72 -7.28 -19.07 14.61
N ALA A 73 -7.88 -18.39 13.63
CA ALA A 73 -8.74 -17.24 13.87
C ALA A 73 -10.18 -17.61 14.19
N GLY A 74 -10.69 -18.72 13.65
CA GLY A 74 -12.07 -19.15 13.85
C GLY A 74 -13.08 -18.09 13.41
N ASP A 75 -14.05 -17.81 14.28
CA ASP A 75 -15.05 -16.76 14.12
C ASP A 75 -14.45 -15.33 14.05
N ARG A 76 -13.23 -15.15 14.57
CA ARG A 76 -12.47 -13.89 14.56
C ARG A 76 -11.59 -13.71 13.32
N LEU A 77 -11.77 -14.51 12.27
CA LEU A 77 -11.04 -14.35 10.99
C LEU A 77 -11.12 -12.93 10.44
N GLY A 78 -12.28 -12.29 10.58
CA GLY A 78 -12.43 -10.90 10.17
C GLY A 78 -11.50 -9.95 10.95
N GLU A 79 -11.42 -10.09 12.26
CA GLU A 79 -10.55 -9.26 13.09
C GLU A 79 -9.07 -9.49 12.80
N LEU A 80 -8.69 -10.74 12.51
CA LEU A 80 -7.33 -11.06 12.07
C LEU A 80 -7.01 -10.30 10.77
N LEU A 81 -7.91 -10.32 9.79
CA LEU A 81 -7.67 -9.65 8.51
C LEU A 81 -7.59 -8.14 8.61
N ILE A 82 -8.50 -7.50 9.36
CA ILE A 82 -8.41 -6.06 9.63
C ILE A 82 -7.04 -5.73 10.21
N HIS A 83 -6.64 -6.46 11.25
CA HIS A 83 -5.38 -6.23 11.93
C HIS A 83 -4.18 -6.42 10.98
N ILE A 84 -4.11 -7.53 10.25
CA ILE A 84 -2.99 -7.82 9.36
C ILE A 84 -2.92 -6.86 8.18
N VAL A 85 -4.06 -6.54 7.55
CA VAL A 85 -4.07 -5.66 6.39
C VAL A 85 -3.65 -4.23 6.77
N TRP A 86 -4.09 -3.75 7.94
CA TRP A 86 -3.61 -2.49 8.48
C TRP A 86 -2.13 -2.52 8.86
N GLU A 87 -1.69 -3.54 9.59
CA GLU A 87 -0.32 -3.61 10.09
C GLU A 87 0.71 -3.87 8.98
N ALA A 88 0.37 -4.65 7.97
CA ALA A 88 1.27 -4.98 6.88
C ALA A 88 1.25 -3.96 5.73
N PHE A 89 0.08 -3.41 5.40
CA PHE A 89 -0.11 -2.59 4.20
C PHE A 89 -0.68 -1.19 4.46
N GLY A 90 -1.12 -0.89 5.68
CA GLY A 90 -1.72 0.41 6.02
C GLY A 90 -3.09 0.65 5.38
N LEU A 91 -3.82 -0.42 5.01
CA LEU A 91 -5.15 -0.32 4.41
C LEU A 91 -6.23 -0.55 5.48
N ASP A 92 -7.22 0.33 5.57
CA ASP A 92 -8.28 0.25 6.58
C ASP A 92 -9.54 -0.44 6.04
N ILE A 93 -9.57 -1.76 6.19
CA ILE A 93 -10.69 -2.57 5.68
C ILE A 93 -11.86 -2.71 6.68
N SER A 94 -11.83 -1.93 7.77
CA SER A 94 -12.84 -2.01 8.83
C SER A 94 -14.13 -1.26 8.46
N GLU A 95 -15.29 -1.84 8.82
CA GLU A 95 -16.60 -1.20 8.58
C GLU A 95 -16.75 0.12 9.35
N ASP A 96 -16.16 0.20 10.54
CA ASP A 96 -16.16 1.39 11.39
C ASP A 96 -15.09 2.42 11.01
N ARG A 97 -14.32 2.16 9.94
CA ARG A 97 -13.20 2.98 9.49
C ARG A 97 -12.29 3.42 10.64
N ARG A 98 -11.88 2.43 11.42
CA ARG A 98 -11.17 2.58 12.69
C ARG A 98 -9.85 3.36 12.57
N HIS A 99 -9.30 3.46 11.36
CA HIS A 99 -8.08 4.19 11.04
C HIS A 99 -8.29 5.35 10.05
N ALA A 100 -9.53 5.77 9.76
CA ALA A 100 -9.79 6.86 8.81
C ALA A 100 -9.09 8.18 9.14
N SER A 101 -8.89 8.50 10.43
CA SER A 101 -8.18 9.72 10.84
C SER A 101 -6.69 9.71 10.51
N GLU A 102 -6.13 8.52 10.26
CA GLU A 102 -4.72 8.33 9.88
C GLU A 102 -4.54 8.33 8.35
N HIS A 103 -5.64 8.44 7.59
CA HIS A 103 -5.59 8.43 6.14
C HIS A 103 -5.31 9.83 5.58
N GLU A 104 -4.22 9.95 4.82
CA GLU A 104 -3.91 11.14 4.01
C GLU A 104 -4.25 10.90 2.54
N ALA A 105 -4.53 11.97 1.79
CA ALA A 105 -4.76 11.87 0.35
C ALA A 105 -3.52 11.25 -0.33
N ALA A 106 -3.74 10.30 -1.24
CA ALA A 106 -2.65 9.69 -1.98
C ALA A 106 -1.92 10.74 -2.83
N VAL A 107 -0.62 10.94 -2.55
CA VAL A 107 0.23 11.89 -3.28
C VAL A 107 0.98 11.23 -4.45
N PHE A 108 0.90 9.91 -4.56
CA PHE A 108 1.37 9.12 -5.70
C PHE A 108 0.48 7.90 -5.94
N ASP A 109 0.66 7.30 -7.10
CA ASP A 109 0.03 6.05 -7.49
C ASP A 109 1.08 5.09 -8.04
N PHE A 110 1.06 3.82 -7.61
CA PHE A 110 2.09 2.85 -7.99
C PHE A 110 2.10 2.54 -9.49
N GLU A 111 0.94 2.59 -10.17
CA GLU A 111 0.84 2.33 -11.60
C GLU A 111 1.29 3.57 -12.39
N GLN A 112 0.73 4.73 -12.10
CA GLN A 112 1.03 5.97 -12.83
C GLN A 112 2.46 6.48 -12.60
N ASP A 113 3.05 6.17 -11.43
CA ASP A 113 4.43 6.53 -11.10
C ASP A 113 5.43 5.39 -11.23
N ALA A 114 5.04 4.22 -11.77
CA ALA A 114 5.90 3.04 -11.88
C ALA A 114 7.27 3.36 -12.51
N ALA A 115 7.28 4.10 -13.63
CA ALA A 115 8.50 4.49 -14.31
C ALA A 115 9.37 5.45 -13.48
N ARG A 116 8.73 6.39 -12.76
CA ARG A 116 9.43 7.36 -11.89
C ARG A 116 10.05 6.66 -10.68
N ILE A 117 9.29 5.79 -10.03
CA ILE A 117 9.76 4.98 -8.89
C ILE A 117 10.97 4.14 -9.29
N ARG A 118 10.86 3.39 -10.40
CA ARG A 118 11.97 2.56 -10.92
C ARG A 118 13.22 3.38 -11.20
N ALA A 119 13.07 4.51 -11.89
CA ALA A 119 14.19 5.39 -12.21
C ALA A 119 14.82 6.00 -10.95
N SER A 120 14.01 6.48 -10.01
CA SER A 120 14.48 7.10 -8.76
C SER A 120 15.22 6.12 -7.84
N LEU A 121 14.72 4.89 -7.69
CA LEU A 121 15.40 3.85 -6.89
C LEU A 121 16.77 3.49 -7.48
N LEU A 122 16.83 3.33 -8.81
CA LEU A 122 18.07 3.04 -9.50
C LEU A 122 19.06 4.22 -9.40
N GLN A 123 18.58 5.45 -9.59
CA GLN A 123 19.40 6.66 -9.53
C GLN A 123 20.00 6.90 -8.14
N CYS A 124 19.19 6.81 -7.08
CA CYS A 124 19.63 7.16 -5.72
C CYS A 124 20.35 6.02 -5.00
N PHE A 125 19.91 4.79 -5.21
CA PHE A 125 20.36 3.66 -4.40
C PHE A 125 20.99 2.53 -5.23
N GLY A 126 20.94 2.60 -6.56
CA GLY A 126 21.38 1.50 -7.43
C GLY A 126 20.49 0.25 -7.29
N ILE A 127 19.26 0.41 -6.80
CA ILE A 127 18.34 -0.69 -6.49
C ILE A 127 17.40 -0.95 -7.66
N ASP A 128 17.33 -2.20 -8.10
CA ASP A 128 16.29 -2.65 -9.04
C ASP A 128 14.96 -2.89 -8.32
N TRP A 129 13.87 -2.39 -8.91
CA TRP A 129 12.53 -2.50 -8.35
C TRP A 129 12.04 -3.94 -8.27
N ASP A 130 12.28 -4.75 -9.30
CA ASP A 130 11.73 -6.10 -9.35
C ASP A 130 12.35 -6.95 -8.22
N GLU A 131 13.65 -6.84 -7.99
CA GLU A 131 14.32 -7.48 -6.86
C GLU A 131 13.83 -6.92 -5.51
N ALA A 132 13.89 -5.61 -5.34
CA ALA A 132 13.54 -4.96 -4.06
C ALA A 132 12.08 -5.21 -3.66
N SER A 133 11.15 -5.18 -4.61
CA SER A 133 9.72 -5.39 -4.33
C SER A 133 9.41 -6.81 -3.83
N ARG A 134 10.27 -7.80 -4.11
CA ARG A 134 10.16 -9.17 -3.60
C ARG A 134 10.88 -9.36 -2.27
N ALA A 135 11.99 -8.65 -2.06
CA ALA A 135 12.86 -8.82 -0.90
C ALA A 135 12.49 -7.94 0.31
N LEU A 136 11.90 -6.77 0.07
CA LEU A 136 11.50 -5.81 1.11
C LEU A 136 10.03 -5.99 1.48
N SER A 137 9.70 -5.80 2.76
CA SER A 137 8.30 -5.64 3.15
C SER A 137 7.71 -4.38 2.54
N TYR A 138 6.39 -4.34 2.42
CA TYR A 138 5.67 -3.16 1.94
C TYR A 138 5.99 -1.93 2.79
N ALA A 139 6.00 -2.08 4.12
CA ALA A 139 6.38 -1.00 5.03
C ALA A 139 7.83 -0.50 4.83
N ASP A 140 8.78 -1.41 4.60
CA ASP A 140 10.18 -1.04 4.36
C ASP A 140 10.34 -0.36 2.98
N MET A 141 9.58 -0.81 1.96
CA MET A 141 9.54 -0.14 0.66
C MET A 141 8.92 1.25 0.75
N CYS A 142 7.81 1.43 1.46
CA CYS A 142 7.22 2.75 1.69
C CYS A 142 8.21 3.68 2.39
N SER A 143 8.97 3.16 3.37
CA SER A 143 10.04 3.90 4.03
C SER A 143 11.14 4.30 3.04
N LEU A 144 11.57 3.39 2.17
CA LEU A 144 12.56 3.66 1.11
C LEU A 144 12.09 4.72 0.11
N LEU A 145 10.81 4.67 -0.29
CA LEU A 145 10.21 5.71 -1.14
C LEU A 145 10.12 7.06 -0.43
N GLY A 146 9.85 7.07 0.88
CA GLY A 146 9.94 8.27 1.71
C GLY A 146 11.35 8.88 1.70
N MET A 147 12.39 8.04 1.77
CA MET A 147 13.79 8.50 1.70
C MET A 147 14.17 9.12 0.34
N LEU A 148 13.50 8.75 -0.76
CA LEU A 148 13.69 9.47 -2.03
C LEU A 148 13.22 10.93 -1.96
N LEU A 149 12.30 11.25 -1.06
CA LEU A 149 11.79 12.62 -0.90
C LEU A 149 12.74 13.50 -0.11
N GLU A 150 13.57 12.89 0.73
CA GLU A 150 14.59 13.55 1.56
C GLU A 150 15.97 13.54 0.91
N ALA A 151 16.14 12.84 -0.21
CA ALA A 151 17.42 12.78 -0.91
C ALA A 151 17.83 14.14 -1.47
N ASP A 152 19.12 14.48 -1.35
CA ASP A 152 19.72 15.68 -1.94
C ASP A 152 19.75 15.66 -3.48
N THR A 153 19.53 14.49 -4.07
CA THR A 153 19.48 14.32 -5.52
C THR A 153 18.04 14.47 -5.99
N GLU A 154 17.82 15.42 -6.90
CA GLU A 154 16.52 15.57 -7.54
C GLU A 154 16.21 14.35 -8.41
N THR A 155 15.15 13.61 -8.06
CA THR A 155 14.71 12.43 -8.81
C THR A 155 13.35 12.63 -9.48
N PRO A 156 13.02 11.88 -10.56
CA PRO A 156 11.71 11.97 -11.21
C PRO A 156 10.53 11.74 -10.27
N PHE A 157 10.63 10.79 -9.33
CA PHE A 157 9.60 10.53 -8.32
C PHE A 157 9.44 11.72 -7.36
N GLN A 158 10.56 12.23 -6.80
CA GLN A 158 10.55 13.39 -5.90
C GLN A 158 9.94 14.62 -6.58
N GLN A 159 10.26 14.89 -7.86
CA GLN A 159 9.64 15.97 -8.63
C GLN A 159 8.12 15.81 -8.74
N ALA A 160 7.64 14.61 -9.05
CA ALA A 160 6.21 14.35 -9.17
C ALA A 160 5.48 14.64 -7.85
N ILE A 161 6.01 14.13 -6.72
CA ILE A 161 5.47 14.41 -5.39
C ILE A 161 5.50 15.91 -5.07
N TYR A 162 6.63 16.57 -5.33
CA TYR A 162 6.79 17.99 -5.06
C TYR A 162 5.71 18.80 -5.77
N TYR A 163 5.53 18.63 -7.08
CA TYR A 163 4.55 19.45 -7.82
C TYR A 163 3.09 19.10 -7.49
N ARG A 164 2.81 17.90 -6.97
CA ARG A 164 1.46 17.55 -6.47
C ARG A 164 1.15 18.16 -5.12
N THR A 165 2.14 18.30 -4.24
CA THR A 165 1.96 18.66 -2.83
C THR A 165 2.38 20.08 -2.46
N ALA A 166 3.31 20.68 -3.23
CA ALA A 166 3.83 22.02 -2.94
C ALA A 166 2.75 23.09 -3.13
N LYS A 167 2.81 24.11 -2.26
CA LYS A 167 1.97 25.30 -2.40
C LYS A 167 2.42 26.10 -3.62
N PRO A 168 1.52 26.46 -4.54
CA PRO A 168 1.88 27.24 -5.71
C PRO A 168 2.45 28.60 -5.29
N PRO A 169 3.45 29.14 -6.02
CA PRO A 169 3.98 30.46 -5.73
C PRO A 169 2.89 31.52 -5.91
N LYS A 170 2.83 32.49 -4.99
CA LYS A 170 1.88 33.60 -5.09
C LYS A 170 2.25 34.48 -6.29
N ARG A 171 1.29 34.71 -7.18
CA ARG A 171 1.49 35.59 -8.35
C ARG A 171 1.68 37.03 -7.89
N THR A 172 2.70 37.66 -8.44
CA THR A 172 3.08 39.06 -8.28
C THR A 172 3.35 39.66 -9.67
N LYS A 173 3.59 40.96 -9.74
CA LYS A 173 3.92 41.65 -11.00
C LYS A 173 5.19 41.15 -11.70
N HIS A 174 6.08 40.43 -11.00
CA HIS A 174 7.43 40.09 -11.48
C HIS A 174 7.69 38.58 -11.65
N ASN A 175 6.73 37.71 -11.32
CA ASN A 175 6.93 36.26 -11.31
C ASN A 175 5.84 35.49 -12.08
N ALA A 176 5.19 36.15 -13.04
CA ALA A 176 4.18 35.53 -13.90
C ALA A 176 4.69 34.23 -14.54
N ASP A 177 5.87 34.29 -15.17
CA ASP A 177 6.47 33.14 -15.85
C ASP A 177 6.78 31.97 -14.89
N LEU A 178 7.19 32.27 -13.65
CA LEU A 178 7.43 31.24 -12.63
C LEU A 178 6.14 30.56 -12.18
N CYS A 179 5.07 31.32 -11.99
CA CYS A 179 3.75 30.77 -11.67
C CYS A 179 3.22 29.90 -12.82
N ASP A 180 3.35 30.37 -14.06
CA ASP A 180 2.86 29.66 -15.24
C ASP A 180 3.69 28.37 -15.49
N ALA A 181 5.00 28.41 -15.26
CA ALA A 181 5.86 27.22 -15.32
C ALA A 181 5.55 26.20 -14.21
N PHE A 182 5.28 26.66 -12.98
CA PHE A 182 4.86 25.80 -11.87
C PHE A 182 3.54 25.09 -12.20
N GLU A 183 2.55 25.83 -12.71
CA GLU A 183 1.25 25.26 -13.07
C GLU A 183 1.38 24.24 -14.22
N ALA A 184 2.22 24.51 -15.21
CA ALA A 184 2.49 23.56 -16.28
C ALA A 184 3.11 22.25 -15.73
N ARG A 185 4.03 22.34 -14.77
CA ARG A 185 4.62 21.17 -14.10
C ARG A 185 3.60 20.43 -13.24
N ARG A 186 2.79 21.16 -12.47
CA ARG A 186 1.70 20.59 -11.66
C ARG A 186 0.72 19.80 -12.51
N LYS A 187 0.31 20.34 -13.66
CA LYS A 187 -0.54 19.66 -14.64
C LYS A 187 0.16 18.45 -15.26
N HIS A 188 1.46 18.55 -15.58
CA HIS A 188 2.21 17.42 -16.13
C HIS A 188 2.28 16.23 -15.16
N PHE A 189 2.41 16.51 -13.86
CA PHE A 189 2.53 15.48 -12.83
C PHE A 189 1.20 15.07 -12.20
N SER A 190 0.06 15.68 -12.54
CA SER A 190 -1.22 15.34 -11.92
C SER A 190 -1.56 13.87 -12.12
N LEU A 191 -2.07 13.22 -11.09
CA LEU A 191 -2.59 11.85 -11.19
C LEU A 191 -3.95 11.85 -11.90
N GLU A 192 -4.17 10.84 -12.73
CA GLU A 192 -5.47 10.53 -13.29
C GLU A 192 -6.38 10.03 -12.14
N LYS A 193 -7.41 10.82 -11.80
CA LYS A 193 -8.48 10.52 -10.80
C LYS A 193 -8.02 9.85 -9.48
N ALA A 194 -6.96 10.36 -8.85
CA ALA A 194 -6.42 9.77 -7.62
C ALA A 194 -7.25 10.01 -6.34
N GLU A 195 -8.05 11.08 -6.24
CA GLU A 195 -8.88 11.33 -5.04
C GLU A 195 -9.92 10.22 -4.82
N ASP A 196 -10.38 9.56 -5.89
CA ASP A 196 -11.33 8.45 -5.82
C ASP A 196 -10.63 7.12 -5.52
N ALA A 197 -9.36 6.92 -5.91
CA ALA A 197 -8.74 5.59 -5.95
C ALA A 197 -8.47 4.98 -4.57
N ALA A 198 -7.91 5.76 -3.63
CA ALA A 198 -7.63 5.27 -2.28
C ALA A 198 -8.93 5.05 -1.49
N GLN A 199 -9.87 6.00 -1.59
CA GLN A 199 -11.19 5.90 -0.99
C GLN A 199 -11.98 4.72 -1.57
N ALA A 200 -11.94 4.50 -2.89
CA ALA A 200 -12.59 3.39 -3.57
C ALA A 200 -11.96 2.03 -3.22
N ALA A 201 -10.62 1.96 -3.11
CA ALA A 201 -9.95 0.75 -2.63
C ALA A 201 -10.41 0.41 -1.21
N ASN A 202 -10.51 1.42 -0.34
CA ASN A 202 -10.97 1.24 1.04
C ASN A 202 -12.46 0.82 1.12
N ASP A 203 -13.33 1.45 0.33
CA ASP A 203 -14.76 1.11 0.27
C ASP A 203 -14.99 -0.29 -0.31
N THR A 204 -14.23 -0.67 -1.33
CA THR A 204 -14.26 -2.03 -1.88
C THR A 204 -13.78 -3.06 -0.86
N ALA A 205 -12.74 -2.72 -0.09
CA ALA A 205 -12.26 -3.58 0.97
C ALA A 205 -13.30 -3.78 2.08
N ALA A 206 -14.03 -2.73 2.48
CA ALA A 206 -15.14 -2.83 3.43
C ALA A 206 -16.26 -3.76 2.91
N GLY A 207 -16.62 -3.67 1.63
CA GLY A 207 -17.59 -4.59 1.00
C GLY A 207 -17.12 -6.05 0.99
N MET A 208 -15.84 -6.29 0.69
CA MET A 208 -15.21 -7.61 0.76
C MET A 208 -15.23 -8.18 2.19
N PHE A 209 -14.97 -7.32 3.18
CA PHE A 209 -14.99 -7.68 4.58
C PHE A 209 -16.38 -8.16 5.02
N ALA A 210 -17.42 -7.42 4.65
CA ALA A 210 -18.81 -7.82 4.90
C ALA A 210 -19.18 -9.14 4.19
N ALA A 211 -18.64 -9.40 2.99
CA ALA A 211 -18.79 -10.67 2.30
C ALA A 211 -18.13 -11.84 3.07
N MET A 212 -16.91 -11.63 3.56
CA MET A 212 -16.21 -12.66 4.32
C MET A 212 -16.89 -13.00 5.65
N LYS A 213 -17.37 -12.00 6.40
CA LYS A 213 -18.16 -12.23 7.63
C LYS A 213 -19.37 -13.14 7.37
N ARG A 214 -20.11 -12.88 6.29
CA ARG A 214 -21.28 -13.69 5.89
C ARG A 214 -20.89 -15.13 5.53
N ALA A 215 -19.73 -15.33 4.91
CA ALA A 215 -19.23 -16.67 4.58
C ALA A 215 -18.81 -17.46 5.84
N ALA A 216 -18.12 -16.80 6.78
CA ALA A 216 -17.71 -17.39 8.04
C ALA A 216 -18.91 -17.84 8.90
N GLN A 217 -19.99 -17.06 8.90
CA GLN A 217 -21.24 -17.39 9.63
C GLN A 217 -22.01 -18.57 9.03
N LYS A 218 -21.82 -18.90 7.74
CA LYS A 218 -22.50 -20.02 7.06
C LYS A 218 -21.74 -21.35 7.13
N GLY A 219 -20.48 -21.33 7.56
CA GLY A 219 -19.63 -22.51 7.70
C GLY A 219 -19.57 -23.09 9.13
N ALA A 220 -20.43 -22.61 10.03
CA ALA A 220 -20.58 -23.03 11.42
C ALA A 220 -21.89 -23.79 11.64
#